data_AF-A0A930Z1S6-F1
#
_entry.id   AF-A0A930Z1S6-F1
#
_cell.length_a   1.000
_cell.length_b   1.000
_cell.length_c   1.000
_cell.angle_alpha   90.00
_cell.angle_beta   90.00
_cell.angle_gamma   90.00
#
_symmetry.space_group_name_H-M   'P 1'
#
loop_
_entity.id
_entity.type
_entity.pdbx_description
1 polymer ?
#
loop_
_entity_poly.entity_id
_entity_poly.type
_entity_poly.pdbx_seq_one_letter_code
_entity_poly.pdbx_strand_id
1 'polypeptide(L)'
;MIATTVHSGNVIVVVAVFLASTVEMVEALTIVLAVGITRGWRSALEGAVVALAALGALVVALGPALVHYVPLSVLRLVVGGLLLVFGLQWLRKAVLRAAGLKAKHDEDAIFAEQVAELAGSEGAAGRDATAFVVAFKGVFLEGLEVVVIVITLGTTSHNLGLATASAAAAVVLVGIVGLVVHRQLSAVPENALKMGVGLMLVSFGTFWSGEGVGVHWPGSDLAIPVLVAAYGTVAWLLIRAVRPARVDTPVELGTAVPIVEADRG
;
A
#
# COMPACT_ATOMS: atom_id res chain seq x y z
N MET A 1 24.96 -31.96 -1.36
CA MET A 1 24.62 -30.51 -1.28
C MET A 1 23.79 -30.10 -2.50
N ILE A 2 22.52 -30.50 -2.58
CA ILE A 2 21.64 -30.18 -3.74
C ILE A 2 20.28 -29.58 -3.29
N ALA A 3 20.07 -29.30 -1.99
CA ALA A 3 18.76 -28.90 -1.47
C ALA A 3 18.54 -27.38 -1.30
N THR A 4 19.56 -26.54 -1.46
CA THR A 4 19.47 -25.11 -1.06
C THR A 4 19.15 -24.12 -2.19
N THR A 5 19.19 -24.52 -3.46
CA THR A 5 18.97 -23.59 -4.59
C THR A 5 17.51 -23.47 -5.03
N VAL A 6 16.65 -24.45 -4.71
CA VAL A 6 15.23 -24.46 -5.12
C VAL A 6 14.30 -23.65 -4.20
N HIS A 7 14.81 -23.15 -3.05
CA HIS A 7 13.96 -22.55 -2.01
C HIS A 7 13.98 -21.01 -1.98
N SER A 8 15.07 -20.34 -2.35
CA SER A 8 15.20 -18.89 -2.14
C SER A 8 14.28 -18.06 -3.04
N GLY A 9 14.24 -18.35 -4.35
CA GLY A 9 13.41 -17.61 -5.30
C GLY A 9 11.91 -17.77 -5.04
N ASN A 10 11.46 -18.98 -4.72
CA ASN A 10 10.06 -19.25 -4.36
C ASN A 10 9.65 -18.49 -3.08
N VAL A 11 10.50 -18.48 -2.05
CA VAL A 11 10.23 -17.73 -0.81
C VAL A 11 10.15 -16.24 -1.08
N ILE A 12 11.04 -15.69 -1.91
CA ILE A 12 11.01 -14.26 -2.29
C ILE A 12 9.69 -13.93 -2.99
N VAL A 13 9.24 -14.76 -3.93
CA VAL A 13 7.96 -14.55 -4.63
C VAL A 13 6.78 -14.65 -3.68
N VAL A 14 6.74 -15.68 -2.82
CA VAL A 14 5.67 -15.83 -1.83
C VAL A 14 5.59 -14.56 -0.99
N VAL A 15 6.70 -14.15 -0.39
CA VAL A 15 6.73 -12.99 0.53
C VAL A 15 6.39 -11.71 -0.22
N ALA A 16 6.97 -11.48 -1.40
CA ALA A 16 6.74 -10.26 -2.17
C ALA A 16 5.29 -10.13 -2.66
N VAL A 17 4.75 -11.19 -3.28
CA VAL A 17 3.36 -11.20 -3.75
C VAL A 17 2.41 -11.10 -2.57
N PHE A 18 2.62 -11.88 -1.51
CA PHE A 18 1.76 -11.87 -0.34
C PHE A 18 1.73 -10.50 0.35
N LEU A 19 2.89 -9.89 0.61
CA LEU A 19 2.96 -8.60 1.29
C LEU A 19 2.37 -7.48 0.42
N ALA A 20 2.71 -7.45 -0.87
CA ALA A 20 2.17 -6.44 -1.78
C ALA A 20 0.64 -6.60 -1.92
N SER A 21 0.14 -7.81 -2.18
CA SER A 21 -1.30 -8.07 -2.24
C SER A 21 -2.01 -7.80 -0.91
N THR A 22 -1.35 -7.97 0.24
CA THR A 22 -1.93 -7.62 1.55
C THR A 22 -2.20 -6.13 1.65
N VAL A 23 -1.29 -5.27 1.16
CA VAL A 23 -1.48 -3.82 1.18
C VAL A 23 -2.67 -3.43 0.31
N GLU A 24 -2.70 -3.89 -0.94
CA GLU A 24 -3.82 -3.59 -1.86
C GLU A 24 -5.16 -4.08 -1.31
N MET A 25 -5.17 -5.26 -0.67
CA MET A 25 -6.40 -5.80 -0.10
C MET A 25 -6.86 -5.03 1.15
N VAL A 26 -5.93 -4.49 1.94
CA VAL A 26 -6.28 -3.61 3.07
C VAL A 26 -6.87 -2.30 2.56
N GLU A 27 -6.33 -1.71 1.48
CA GLU A 27 -6.88 -0.50 0.88
C GLU A 27 -8.28 -0.76 0.30
N ALA A 28 -8.45 -1.84 -0.46
CA ALA A 28 -9.74 -2.26 -1.02
C ALA A 28 -10.79 -2.48 0.08
N LEU A 29 -10.41 -3.19 1.15
CA LEU A 29 -11.28 -3.44 2.30
C LEU A 29 -11.65 -2.14 3.01
N THR A 30 -10.69 -1.24 3.21
CA THR A 30 -10.91 0.05 3.90
C THR A 30 -11.94 0.89 3.14
N ILE A 31 -11.85 0.94 1.80
CA ILE A 31 -12.84 1.63 0.96
C ILE A 31 -14.24 1.00 1.15
N VAL A 32 -14.34 -0.33 1.07
CA VAL A 32 -15.63 -1.02 1.23
C VAL A 32 -16.22 -0.80 2.62
N LEU A 33 -15.41 -0.84 3.68
CA LEU A 33 -15.85 -0.56 5.06
C LEU A 33 -16.30 0.90 5.22
N ALA A 34 -15.51 1.86 4.72
CA ALA A 34 -15.84 3.28 4.79
C ALA A 34 -17.17 3.57 4.09
N VAL A 35 -17.37 3.05 2.88
CA VAL A 35 -18.63 3.20 2.15
C VAL A 35 -19.77 2.42 2.82
N GLY A 36 -19.51 1.22 3.33
CA GLY A 36 -20.51 0.38 3.99
C GLY A 36 -21.08 1.01 5.26
N ILE A 37 -20.22 1.65 6.07
CA ILE A 37 -20.60 2.34 7.31
C ILE A 37 -21.30 3.68 7.01
N THR A 38 -20.85 4.43 6.00
CA THR A 38 -21.35 5.79 5.73
C THR A 38 -22.58 5.83 4.83
N ARG A 39 -22.67 4.94 3.82
CA ARG A 39 -23.70 4.98 2.77
C ARG A 39 -24.48 3.66 2.60
N GLY A 40 -24.09 2.61 3.31
CA GLY A 40 -24.84 1.37 3.42
C GLY A 40 -24.16 0.15 2.79
N TRP A 41 -24.22 -0.97 3.52
CA TRP A 41 -23.55 -2.23 3.18
C TRP A 41 -24.03 -2.90 1.90
N ARG A 42 -25.32 -2.78 1.56
CA ARG A 42 -25.88 -3.46 0.39
C ARG A 42 -25.23 -2.98 -0.90
N SER A 43 -25.22 -1.66 -1.13
CA SER A 43 -24.64 -1.07 -2.33
C SER A 43 -23.11 -1.14 -2.35
N ALA A 44 -22.45 -1.06 -1.19
CA ALA A 44 -21.00 -1.26 -1.08
C ALA A 44 -20.57 -2.68 -1.48
N LEU A 45 -21.26 -3.71 -0.95
CA LEU A 45 -20.97 -5.11 -1.28
C LEU A 45 -21.36 -5.46 -2.72
N GLU A 46 -22.49 -4.94 -3.22
CA GLU A 46 -22.86 -5.08 -4.64
C GLU A 46 -21.74 -4.51 -5.55
N GLY A 47 -21.22 -3.32 -5.23
CA GLY A 47 -20.11 -2.71 -5.96
C GLY A 47 -18.83 -3.53 -5.94
N ALA A 48 -18.44 -4.03 -4.76
CA ALA A 48 -17.26 -4.87 -4.59
C ALA A 48 -17.36 -6.20 -5.36
N VAL A 49 -18.51 -6.88 -5.30
CA VAL A 49 -18.74 -8.15 -6.02
C VAL A 49 -18.71 -7.93 -7.53
N VAL A 50 -19.34 -6.86 -8.04
CA VAL A 50 -19.33 -6.54 -9.48
C VAL A 50 -17.91 -6.19 -9.94
N ALA A 51 -17.12 -5.48 -9.11
CA ALA A 51 -15.72 -5.20 -9.41
C ALA A 51 -14.88 -6.48 -9.52
N LEU A 52 -15.02 -7.41 -8.56
CA LEU A 52 -14.33 -8.70 -8.59
C LEU A 52 -14.73 -9.54 -9.81
N ALA A 53 -16.02 -9.56 -10.17
CA ALA A 53 -16.49 -10.26 -11.36
C ALA A 53 -15.93 -9.64 -12.66
N ALA A 54 -15.93 -8.29 -12.76
CA ALA A 54 -15.36 -7.58 -13.90
C ALA A 54 -13.85 -7.82 -14.02
N LEU A 55 -13.12 -7.80 -12.90
CA LEU A 55 -11.70 -8.08 -12.85
C LEU A 55 -11.42 -9.54 -13.27
N GLY A 56 -12.20 -10.50 -12.78
CA GLY A 56 -12.10 -11.90 -13.18
C GLY A 56 -12.32 -12.08 -14.69
N ALA A 57 -13.35 -11.42 -15.25
CA ALA A 57 -13.59 -11.43 -16.69
C ALA A 57 -12.42 -10.79 -17.48
N LEU A 58 -11.87 -9.69 -16.98
CA LEU A 58 -10.71 -9.02 -17.58
C LEU A 58 -9.48 -9.95 -17.59
N VAL A 59 -9.18 -10.62 -16.48
CA VAL A 59 -8.05 -11.56 -16.38
C VAL A 59 -8.21 -12.74 -17.33
N VAL A 60 -9.42 -13.32 -17.42
CA VAL A 60 -9.70 -14.42 -18.35
C VAL A 60 -9.55 -13.98 -19.81
N ALA A 61 -10.03 -12.78 -20.14
CA ALA A 61 -10.01 -12.26 -21.51
C ALA A 61 -8.61 -11.79 -21.95
N LEU A 62 -7.88 -11.05 -21.12
CA LEU A 62 -6.62 -10.40 -21.48
C LEU A 62 -5.38 -11.12 -20.94
N GLY A 63 -5.50 -11.88 -19.85
CA GLY A 63 -4.37 -12.56 -19.19
C GLY A 63 -3.57 -13.47 -20.14
N PRO A 64 -4.23 -14.38 -20.89
CA PRO A 64 -3.53 -15.24 -21.85
C PRO A 64 -2.81 -14.44 -22.94
N ALA A 65 -3.44 -13.38 -23.45
CA ALA A 65 -2.85 -12.53 -24.47
C ALA A 65 -1.62 -11.78 -23.94
N LEU A 66 -1.68 -11.24 -22.72
CA LEU A 66 -0.53 -10.57 -22.09
C LEU A 66 0.65 -11.51 -21.92
N VAL A 67 0.42 -12.73 -21.41
CA VAL A 67 1.50 -13.71 -21.20
C VAL A 67 2.10 -14.20 -22.52
N HIS A 68 1.30 -14.29 -23.58
CA HIS A 68 1.78 -14.81 -24.86
C HIS A 68 2.45 -13.76 -25.75
N TYR A 69 1.95 -12.53 -25.76
CA TYR A 69 2.38 -11.49 -26.71
C TYR A 69 3.35 -10.46 -26.13
N VAL A 70 3.42 -10.28 -24.80
CA VAL A 70 4.30 -9.27 -24.20
C VAL A 70 5.64 -9.88 -23.79
N PRO A 71 6.77 -9.43 -24.35
CA PRO A 71 8.09 -9.90 -23.94
C PRO A 71 8.36 -9.59 -22.47
N LEU A 72 8.87 -10.59 -21.74
CA LEU A 72 9.17 -10.45 -20.31
C LEU A 72 10.12 -9.29 -20.00
N SER A 73 11.07 -8.98 -20.89
CA SER A 73 11.98 -7.84 -20.74
C SER A 73 11.24 -6.51 -20.74
N VAL A 74 10.26 -6.34 -21.64
CA VAL A 74 9.43 -5.13 -21.72
C VAL A 74 8.55 -5.01 -20.49
N LEU A 75 7.93 -6.12 -20.07
CA LEU A 75 7.10 -6.14 -18.86
C LEU A 75 7.92 -5.75 -17.63
N ARG A 76 9.11 -6.35 -17.44
CA ARG A 76 10.03 -6.02 -16.34
C ARG A 76 10.48 -4.56 -16.37
N LEU A 77 10.77 -4.02 -17.56
CA LEU A 77 11.20 -2.63 -17.70
C LEU A 77 10.09 -1.64 -17.34
N VAL A 78 8.88 -1.84 -17.89
CA VAL A 78 7.73 -0.95 -17.67
C VAL A 78 7.28 -1.03 -16.21
N VAL A 79 7.04 -2.24 -15.71
CA VAL A 79 6.58 -2.42 -14.33
C VAL A 79 7.67 -2.02 -13.34
N GLY A 80 8.93 -2.41 -13.59
CA GLY A 80 10.05 -1.99 -12.75
C GLY A 80 10.18 -0.47 -12.67
N GLY A 81 9.98 0.23 -13.81
CA GLY A 81 9.97 1.69 -13.86
C GLY A 81 8.82 2.31 -13.07
N LEU A 82 7.61 1.75 -13.19
CA LEU A 82 6.45 2.21 -12.40
C LEU A 82 6.68 2.01 -10.90
N LEU A 83 7.12 0.82 -10.48
CA LEU A 83 7.44 0.51 -9.08
C LEU A 83 8.51 1.45 -8.54
N LEU A 84 9.52 1.79 -9.33
CA LEU A 84 10.53 2.78 -8.96
C LEU A 84 9.93 4.16 -8.71
N VAL A 85 9.09 4.64 -9.63
CA VAL A 85 8.48 5.98 -9.52
C VAL A 85 7.57 6.04 -8.29
N PHE A 86 6.66 5.08 -8.13
CA PHE A 86 5.74 5.03 -6.99
C PHE A 86 6.48 4.78 -5.67
N GLY A 87 7.38 3.80 -5.66
CA GLY A 87 8.22 3.46 -4.52
C GLY A 87 9.05 4.65 -4.05
N LEU A 88 9.67 5.40 -4.96
CA LEU A 88 10.46 6.57 -4.60
C LEU A 88 9.60 7.70 -4.04
N GLN A 89 8.40 7.92 -4.59
CA GLN A 89 7.46 8.91 -4.05
C GLN A 89 7.01 8.55 -2.62
N TRP A 90 6.72 7.27 -2.38
CA TRP A 90 6.33 6.77 -1.06
C TRP A 90 7.49 6.82 -0.07
N LEU A 91 8.66 6.30 -0.47
CA LEU A 91 9.88 6.29 0.35
C LEU A 91 10.31 7.71 0.73
N ARG A 92 10.29 8.66 -0.23
CA ARG A 92 10.56 10.08 0.04
C ARG A 92 9.62 10.63 1.10
N LYS A 93 8.30 10.42 0.94
CA LYS A 93 7.30 10.94 1.88
C LYS A 93 7.46 10.29 3.27
N ALA A 94 7.78 9.00 3.34
CA ALA A 94 7.99 8.27 4.58
C ALA A 94 9.27 8.69 5.31
N VAL A 95 10.37 8.91 4.57
CA VAL A 95 11.65 9.43 5.11
C VAL A 95 11.46 10.82 5.70
N LEU A 96 10.79 11.73 4.99
CA LEU A 96 10.53 13.10 5.47
C LEU A 96 9.65 13.11 6.73
N ARG A 97 8.65 12.23 6.81
CA ARG A 97 7.82 12.09 8.02
C ARG A 97 8.60 11.47 9.19
N ALA A 98 9.44 10.47 8.93
CA ALA A 98 10.29 9.86 9.96
C ALA A 98 11.35 10.84 10.49
N ALA A 99 11.84 11.74 9.64
CA ALA A 99 12.75 12.82 10.03
C ALA A 99 12.06 13.97 10.80
N GLY A 100 10.72 13.98 10.88
CA GLY A 100 9.96 15.04 11.56
C GLY A 100 9.79 16.32 10.73
N LEU A 101 10.13 16.30 9.44
CA LEU A 101 10.00 17.44 8.53
C LEU A 101 8.62 17.54 7.86
N LYS A 102 7.79 16.51 8.03
CA LYS A 102 6.41 16.48 7.56
C LYS A 102 5.53 15.93 8.68
N ALA A 103 4.38 16.57 8.90
CA ALA A 103 3.40 16.10 9.87
C ALA A 103 3.00 14.64 9.58
N LYS A 104 2.82 13.85 10.65
CA LYS A 104 2.21 12.52 10.54
C LYS A 104 0.78 12.70 10.03
N HIS A 105 0.34 11.84 9.13
CA HIS A 105 -1.07 11.83 8.71
C HIS A 105 -1.90 11.41 9.93
N ASP A 106 -2.88 12.25 10.28
CA ASP A 106 -3.86 11.93 11.30
C ASP A 106 -5.08 11.37 10.58
N GLU A 107 -5.12 10.04 10.49
CA GLU A 107 -6.19 9.31 9.81
C GLU A 107 -7.55 9.53 10.48
N ASP A 108 -7.57 9.79 11.80
CA ASP A 108 -8.82 10.08 12.52
C ASP A 108 -9.40 11.44 12.08
N ALA A 109 -8.53 12.42 11.78
CA ALA A 109 -8.93 13.72 11.24
C ALA A 109 -9.42 13.64 9.79
N ILE A 110 -8.73 12.87 8.93
CA ILE A 110 -9.13 12.66 7.52
C ILE A 110 -10.45 11.87 7.44
N PHE A 111 -10.60 10.85 8.28
CA PHE A 111 -11.84 10.09 8.40
C PHE A 111 -12.99 10.98 8.87
N ALA A 112 -12.77 11.84 9.88
CA ALA A 112 -13.78 12.80 10.34
C ALA A 112 -14.19 13.80 9.24
N GLU A 113 -13.23 14.29 8.44
CA GLU A 113 -13.48 15.20 7.32
C GLU A 113 -14.27 14.52 6.19
N GLN A 114 -13.90 13.29 5.80
CA GLN A 114 -14.65 12.51 4.79
C GLN A 114 -16.03 12.11 5.28
N VAL A 115 -16.20 11.78 6.57
CA VAL A 115 -17.51 11.52 7.17
C VAL A 115 -18.37 12.79 7.15
N ALA A 116 -17.80 13.96 7.42
CA ALA A 116 -18.51 15.24 7.35
C ALA A 116 -18.91 15.61 5.91
N GLU A 117 -18.03 15.36 4.94
CA GLU A 117 -18.28 15.60 3.51
C GLU A 117 -19.38 14.66 2.96
N LEU A 118 -19.36 13.39 3.38
CA LEU A 118 -20.36 12.39 2.99
C LEU A 118 -21.71 12.61 3.67
N ALA A 119 -21.71 13.08 4.93
CA ALA A 119 -22.93 13.41 5.69
C ALA A 119 -23.74 14.57 5.09
N GLY A 120 -23.13 15.42 4.25
CA GLY A 120 -23.80 16.53 3.54
C GLY A 120 -24.65 16.11 2.34
N SER A 121 -24.64 14.83 1.96
CA SER A 121 -25.44 14.31 0.84
C SER A 121 -26.48 13.32 1.37
N GLU A 122 -27.75 13.72 1.34
CA GLU A 122 -28.87 12.88 1.80
C GLU A 122 -28.82 11.50 1.12
N GLY A 123 -28.63 10.45 1.92
CA GLY A 123 -28.68 9.08 1.45
C GLY A 123 -30.10 8.73 1.03
N ALA A 124 -30.30 8.46 -0.27
CA ALA A 124 -31.57 7.98 -0.76
C ALA A 124 -31.92 6.66 -0.05
N ALA A 125 -33.12 6.56 0.52
CA ALA A 125 -33.64 5.32 1.10
C ALA A 125 -33.76 4.25 -0.02
N GLY A 126 -32.72 3.47 -0.25
CA GLY A 126 -32.64 2.52 -1.37
C GLY A 126 -31.20 2.13 -1.74
N ARG A 127 -31.02 1.67 -2.99
CA ARG A 127 -29.69 1.42 -3.56
C ARG A 127 -28.99 2.77 -3.81
N ASP A 128 -27.89 3.01 -3.11
CA ASP A 128 -27.08 4.21 -3.27
C ASP A 128 -26.07 3.98 -4.42
N ALA A 129 -26.30 4.66 -5.54
CA ALA A 129 -25.44 4.58 -6.72
C ALA A 129 -24.02 5.12 -6.46
N THR A 130 -23.89 6.12 -5.59
CA THR A 130 -22.59 6.68 -5.19
C THR A 130 -21.82 5.65 -4.38
N ALA A 131 -22.48 4.99 -3.42
CA ALA A 131 -21.88 3.90 -2.64
C ALA A 131 -21.40 2.75 -3.55
N PHE A 132 -22.25 2.35 -4.50
CA PHE A 132 -21.89 1.33 -5.48
C PHE A 132 -20.66 1.74 -6.31
N VAL A 133 -20.66 2.94 -6.90
CA VAL A 133 -19.58 3.39 -7.80
C VAL A 133 -18.26 3.56 -7.06
N VAL A 134 -18.27 4.12 -5.85
CA VAL A 134 -17.05 4.31 -5.06
C VAL A 134 -16.45 2.97 -4.64
N ALA A 135 -17.28 2.04 -4.13
CA ALA A 135 -16.82 0.71 -3.77
C ALA A 135 -16.34 -0.09 -5.00
N PHE A 136 -17.07 -0.01 -6.12
CA PHE A 136 -16.68 -0.65 -7.38
C PHE A 136 -15.32 -0.14 -7.86
N LYS A 137 -15.14 1.19 -7.96
CA LYS A 137 -13.90 1.78 -8.47
C LYS A 137 -12.73 1.46 -7.56
N GLY A 138 -12.90 1.57 -6.24
CA GLY A 138 -11.87 1.23 -5.27
C GLY A 138 -11.42 -0.23 -5.42
N VAL A 139 -12.34 -1.18 -5.30
CA VAL A 139 -12.03 -2.62 -5.39
C VAL A 139 -11.46 -3.00 -6.76
N PHE A 140 -11.96 -2.40 -7.84
CA PHE A 140 -11.46 -2.66 -9.19
C PHE A 140 -10.02 -2.16 -9.37
N LEU A 141 -9.70 -0.96 -8.88
CA LEU A 141 -8.36 -0.39 -9.00
C LEU A 141 -7.35 -1.19 -8.16
N GLU A 142 -7.62 -1.40 -6.87
CA GLU A 142 -6.70 -2.18 -6.03
C GLU A 142 -6.56 -3.63 -6.51
N GLY A 143 -7.68 -4.22 -6.97
CA GLY A 143 -7.67 -5.56 -7.55
C GLY A 143 -6.85 -5.64 -8.84
N LEU A 144 -6.87 -4.61 -9.68
CA LEU A 144 -6.03 -4.52 -10.87
C LEU A 144 -4.53 -4.47 -10.50
N GLU A 145 -4.17 -3.74 -9.45
CA GLU A 145 -2.80 -3.70 -8.95
C GLU A 145 -2.33 -5.10 -8.51
N VAL A 146 -3.17 -5.84 -7.78
CA VAL A 146 -2.90 -7.24 -7.44
C VAL A 146 -2.70 -8.12 -8.67
N VAL A 147 -3.53 -7.97 -9.70
CA VAL A 147 -3.36 -8.71 -10.97
C VAL A 147 -2.02 -8.39 -11.63
N VAL A 148 -1.63 -7.10 -11.68
CA VAL A 148 -0.33 -6.69 -12.22
C VAL A 148 0.82 -7.28 -11.41
N ILE A 149 0.74 -7.28 -10.07
CA ILE A 149 1.73 -7.89 -9.17
C ILE A 149 1.87 -9.39 -9.46
N VAL A 150 0.75 -10.12 -9.48
CA VAL A 150 0.73 -11.58 -9.69
C VAL A 150 1.28 -11.94 -11.07
N ILE A 151 0.86 -11.25 -12.12
CA ILE A 151 1.39 -11.49 -13.47
C ILE A 151 2.88 -11.16 -13.49
N THR A 152 3.32 -10.04 -12.94
CA THR A 152 4.72 -9.62 -13.08
C THR A 152 5.67 -10.47 -12.24
N LEU A 153 5.40 -10.67 -10.94
CA LEU A 153 6.21 -11.52 -10.07
C LEU A 153 6.11 -12.99 -10.48
N GLY A 154 4.89 -13.47 -10.76
CA GLY A 154 4.66 -14.86 -11.13
C GLY A 154 5.26 -15.26 -12.48
N THR A 155 5.20 -14.38 -13.50
CA THR A 155 5.89 -14.64 -14.78
C THR A 155 7.41 -14.53 -14.64
N THR A 156 7.91 -13.56 -13.86
CA THR A 156 9.35 -13.37 -13.64
C THR A 156 10.00 -14.60 -13.03
N SER A 157 9.31 -15.25 -12.10
CA SER A 157 9.81 -16.42 -11.39
C SER A 157 9.31 -17.74 -11.99
N HIS A 158 8.71 -17.68 -13.18
CA HIS A 158 8.15 -18.83 -13.90
C HIS A 158 7.16 -19.67 -13.06
N ASN A 159 6.52 -19.07 -12.07
CA ASN A 159 5.64 -19.76 -11.13
C ASN A 159 4.40 -18.91 -10.80
N LEU A 160 3.55 -18.74 -11.82
CA LEU A 160 2.26 -18.05 -11.71
C LEU A 160 1.31 -18.72 -10.72
N GLY A 161 1.39 -20.05 -10.55
CA GLY A 161 0.56 -20.78 -9.59
C GLY A 161 0.87 -20.36 -8.16
N LEU A 162 2.15 -20.31 -7.79
CA LEU A 162 2.59 -19.90 -6.46
C LEU A 162 2.32 -18.41 -6.19
N ALA A 163 2.50 -17.54 -7.18
CA ALA A 163 2.12 -16.12 -7.07
C ALA A 163 0.61 -15.96 -6.84
N THR A 164 -0.22 -16.62 -7.63
CA THR A 164 -1.69 -16.61 -7.47
C THR A 164 -2.10 -17.13 -6.09
N ALA A 165 -1.50 -18.23 -5.63
CA ALA A 165 -1.78 -18.79 -4.31
C ALA A 165 -1.39 -17.82 -3.17
N SER A 166 -0.28 -17.10 -3.33
CA SER A 166 0.19 -16.11 -2.35
C SER A 166 -0.76 -14.90 -2.28
N ALA A 167 -1.21 -14.39 -3.44
CA ALA A 167 -2.21 -13.33 -3.49
C ALA A 167 -3.55 -13.79 -2.90
N ALA A 168 -4.01 -15.00 -3.22
CA ALA A 168 -5.23 -15.58 -2.64
C ALA A 168 -5.13 -15.70 -1.11
N ALA A 169 -3.98 -16.13 -0.59
CA ALA A 169 -3.74 -16.18 0.86
C ALA A 169 -3.82 -14.79 1.51
N ALA A 170 -3.31 -13.75 0.85
CA ALA A 170 -3.43 -12.37 1.32
C ALA A 170 -4.89 -11.90 1.34
N VAL A 171 -5.66 -12.16 0.27
CA VAL A 171 -7.11 -11.86 0.20
C VAL A 171 -7.87 -12.53 1.34
N VAL A 172 -7.62 -13.82 1.58
CA VAL A 172 -8.27 -14.57 2.66
C VAL A 172 -7.89 -14.02 4.03
N LEU A 173 -6.60 -13.78 4.27
CA LEU A 173 -6.13 -13.23 5.55
C LEU A 173 -6.76 -11.86 5.82
N VAL A 174 -6.69 -10.93 4.86
CA VAL A 174 -7.23 -9.58 5.01
C VAL A 174 -8.76 -9.63 5.16
N GLY A 175 -9.45 -10.49 4.41
CA GLY A 175 -10.88 -10.70 4.58
C GLY A 175 -11.24 -11.17 5.99
N ILE A 176 -10.54 -12.17 6.53
CA ILE A 176 -10.75 -12.66 7.90
C ILE A 176 -10.45 -11.56 8.92
N VAL A 177 -9.32 -10.88 8.79
CA VAL A 177 -8.94 -9.78 9.68
C VAL A 177 -9.97 -8.65 9.62
N GLY A 178 -10.47 -8.31 8.43
CA GLY A 178 -11.52 -7.31 8.23
C GLY A 178 -12.84 -7.66 8.90
N LEU A 179 -13.23 -8.94 8.86
CA LEU A 179 -14.43 -9.43 9.56
C LEU A 179 -14.28 -9.36 11.09
N VAL A 180 -13.08 -9.61 11.61
CA VAL A 180 -12.80 -9.62 13.06
C VAL A 180 -12.56 -8.20 13.60
N VAL A 181 -11.89 -7.34 12.83
CA VAL A 181 -11.39 -6.02 13.25
C VAL A 181 -12.31 -4.91 12.71
N HIS A 182 -13.64 -5.11 12.81
CA HIS A 182 -14.63 -4.09 12.42
C HIS A 182 -14.56 -2.80 13.29
N ARG A 183 -13.61 -2.72 14.22
CA ARG A 183 -13.30 -1.54 15.03
C ARG A 183 -11.84 -1.13 14.83
N GLN A 184 -11.69 0.02 14.19
CA GLN A 184 -10.53 0.92 14.23
C GLN A 184 -9.24 0.41 13.58
N LEU A 185 -9.08 0.79 12.31
CA LEU A 185 -7.82 0.86 11.57
C LEU A 185 -6.84 1.92 12.13
N SER A 186 -7.16 2.62 13.22
CA SER A 186 -6.34 3.70 13.79
C SER A 186 -5.08 3.23 14.53
N ALA A 187 -4.85 1.93 14.66
CA ALA A 187 -3.68 1.36 15.35
C ALA A 187 -2.54 0.91 14.41
N VAL A 188 -2.72 0.98 13.09
CA VAL A 188 -1.71 0.49 12.14
C VAL A 188 -0.62 1.56 11.97
N PRO A 189 0.67 1.24 12.16
CA PRO A 189 1.77 2.21 11.98
C PRO A 189 1.97 2.53 10.49
N GLU A 190 1.10 3.38 9.94
CA GLU A 190 1.01 3.78 8.53
C GLU A 190 2.36 4.19 7.95
N ASN A 191 3.14 4.99 8.68
CA ASN A 191 4.45 5.42 8.21
C ASN A 191 5.46 4.27 8.12
N ALA A 192 5.37 3.26 9.00
CA ALA A 192 6.23 2.07 8.93
C ALA A 192 5.86 1.19 7.75
N LEU A 193 4.56 1.04 7.47
CA LEU A 193 4.08 0.36 6.27
C LEU A 193 4.53 1.10 4.99
N LYS A 194 4.28 2.40 4.89
CA LYS A 194 4.70 3.20 3.72
C LYS A 194 6.22 3.20 3.51
N MET A 195 6.99 3.13 4.60
CA MET A 195 8.45 2.95 4.54
C MET A 195 8.83 1.56 4.02
N GLY A 196 8.26 0.50 4.60
CA GLY A 196 8.55 -0.88 4.20
C GLY A 196 8.14 -1.17 2.76
N VAL A 197 6.92 -0.77 2.39
CA VAL A 197 6.38 -0.89 1.02
C VAL A 197 7.21 -0.06 0.06
N GLY A 198 7.47 1.23 0.36
CA GLY A 198 8.31 2.07 -0.48
C GLY A 198 9.71 1.49 -0.70
N LEU A 199 10.31 0.91 0.34
CA LEU A 199 11.60 0.25 0.25
C LEU A 199 11.57 -0.99 -0.65
N MET A 200 10.54 -1.82 -0.52
CA MET A 200 10.35 -2.99 -1.37
C MET A 200 10.09 -2.59 -2.83
N LEU A 201 9.21 -1.61 -3.08
CA LEU A 201 8.92 -1.10 -4.42
C LEU A 201 10.17 -0.56 -5.12
N VAL A 202 11.00 0.21 -4.42
CA VAL A 202 12.27 0.72 -4.98
C VAL A 202 13.24 -0.42 -5.27
N SER A 203 13.38 -1.40 -4.38
CA SER A 203 14.26 -2.56 -4.59
C SER A 203 13.82 -3.43 -5.77
N PHE A 204 12.55 -3.85 -5.79
CA PHE A 204 11.98 -4.64 -6.88
C PHE A 204 11.99 -3.86 -8.21
N GLY A 205 11.64 -2.58 -8.17
CA GLY A 205 11.67 -1.73 -9.34
C GLY A 205 13.07 -1.61 -9.92
N THR A 206 14.09 -1.39 -9.09
CA THR A 206 15.50 -1.36 -9.53
C THR A 206 15.94 -2.68 -10.14
N PHE A 207 15.65 -3.79 -9.45
CA PHE A 207 16.00 -5.13 -9.90
C PHE A 207 15.41 -5.43 -11.28
N TRP A 208 14.11 -5.16 -11.46
CA TRP A 208 13.39 -5.43 -12.71
C TRP A 208 13.70 -4.46 -13.83
N SER A 209 13.89 -3.16 -13.55
CA SER A 209 14.36 -2.24 -14.57
C SER A 209 15.74 -2.65 -15.08
N GLY A 210 16.63 -3.12 -14.18
CA GLY A 210 17.92 -3.69 -14.55
C GLY A 210 17.79 -4.93 -15.46
N GLU A 211 17.04 -5.94 -15.04
CA GLU A 211 16.80 -7.16 -15.84
C GLU A 211 16.10 -6.84 -17.17
N GLY A 212 15.19 -5.86 -17.19
CA GLY A 212 14.46 -5.42 -18.37
C GLY A 212 15.36 -4.80 -19.45
N VAL A 213 16.46 -4.16 -19.06
CA VAL A 213 17.49 -3.65 -20.00
C VAL A 213 18.65 -4.64 -20.23
N GLY A 214 18.56 -5.86 -19.69
CA GLY A 214 19.55 -6.92 -19.88
C GLY A 214 20.70 -6.93 -18.87
N VAL A 215 20.59 -6.23 -17.74
CA VAL A 215 21.55 -6.35 -16.63
C VAL A 215 21.35 -7.69 -15.93
N HIS A 216 22.43 -8.46 -15.80
CA HIS A 216 22.44 -9.68 -15.00
C HIS A 216 22.93 -9.40 -13.59
N TRP A 217 22.06 -9.63 -12.61
CA TRP A 217 22.41 -9.37 -11.22
C TRP A 217 23.31 -10.48 -10.62
N PRO A 218 24.38 -10.11 -9.90
CA PRO A 218 25.21 -11.08 -9.19
C PRO A 218 24.40 -11.75 -8.09
N GLY A 219 24.32 -13.09 -8.12
CA GLY A 219 23.49 -13.86 -7.18
C GLY A 219 22.01 -13.93 -7.53
N SER A 220 21.63 -13.55 -8.76
CA SER A 220 20.25 -13.55 -9.27
C SER A 220 19.26 -12.87 -8.30
N ASP A 221 18.32 -13.61 -7.74
CA ASP A 221 17.27 -13.09 -6.87
C ASP A 221 17.81 -12.62 -5.51
N LEU A 222 19.01 -13.06 -5.11
CA LEU A 222 19.67 -12.58 -3.89
C LEU A 222 20.07 -11.10 -3.99
N ALA A 223 20.07 -10.51 -5.19
CA ALA A 223 20.23 -9.08 -5.34
C ALA A 223 19.08 -8.29 -4.70
N ILE A 224 17.87 -8.84 -4.63
CA ILE A 224 16.71 -8.15 -4.03
C ILE A 224 16.93 -7.84 -2.54
N PRO A 225 17.25 -8.81 -1.65
CA PRO A 225 17.51 -8.49 -0.25
C PRO A 225 18.75 -7.59 -0.07
N VAL A 226 19.74 -7.67 -0.95
CA VAL A 226 20.90 -6.75 -0.95
C VAL A 226 20.45 -5.32 -1.29
N LEU A 227 19.60 -5.14 -2.30
CA LEU A 227 19.02 -3.84 -2.66
C LEU A 227 18.15 -3.29 -1.52
N VAL A 228 17.34 -4.13 -0.87
CA VAL A 228 16.56 -3.74 0.32
C VAL A 228 17.48 -3.26 1.44
N ALA A 229 18.55 -3.99 1.75
CA ALA A 229 19.51 -3.58 2.77
C ALA A 229 20.22 -2.26 2.39
N ALA A 230 20.61 -2.11 1.12
CA ALA A 230 21.27 -0.92 0.62
C ALA A 230 20.35 0.31 0.69
N TYR A 231 19.16 0.24 0.11
CA TYR A 231 18.18 1.33 0.15
C TYR A 231 17.70 1.61 1.58
N GLY A 232 17.58 0.59 2.43
CA GLY A 232 17.21 0.75 3.84
C GLY A 232 18.28 1.51 4.62
N THR A 233 19.56 1.21 4.35
CA THR A 233 20.69 1.93 4.91
C THR A 233 20.71 3.38 4.45
N VAL A 234 20.49 3.64 3.16
CA VAL A 234 20.40 5.00 2.61
C VAL A 234 19.23 5.75 3.23
N ALA A 235 18.04 5.16 3.31
CA ALA A 235 16.87 5.77 3.93
C ALA A 235 17.14 6.12 5.40
N TRP A 236 17.78 5.23 6.15
CA TRP A 236 18.15 5.47 7.54
C TRP A 236 19.17 6.61 7.69
N LEU A 237 20.19 6.65 6.83
CA LEU A 237 21.17 7.74 6.80
C LEU A 237 20.51 9.08 6.47
N LEU A 238 19.57 9.11 5.52
CA LEU A 238 18.80 10.30 5.17
C LEU A 238 17.94 10.77 6.35
N ILE A 239 17.26 9.86 7.04
CA ILE A 239 16.47 10.22 8.24
C ILE A 239 17.37 10.87 9.30
N ARG A 240 18.58 10.33 9.51
CA ARG A 240 19.56 10.87 10.47
C ARG A 240 20.09 12.24 10.05
N ALA A 241 20.43 12.41 8.77
CA ALA A 241 21.05 13.62 8.24
C ALA A 241 20.09 14.81 8.18
N VAL A 242 18.81 14.57 7.89
CA VAL A 242 17.83 15.64 7.68
C VAL A 242 16.92 15.85 8.90
N ARG A 243 17.18 15.17 10.02
CA ARG A 243 16.43 15.40 11.28
C ARG A 243 16.80 16.78 11.83
N PRO A 244 15.84 17.71 12.00
CA PRO A 244 16.15 19.03 12.54
C PRO A 244 16.71 18.90 13.96
N ALA A 245 17.77 19.66 14.26
CA ALA A 245 18.23 19.82 15.63
C ALA A 245 17.07 20.39 16.45
N ARG A 246 16.74 19.75 17.59
CA ARG A 246 15.75 20.32 18.51
C ARG A 246 16.27 21.70 18.93
N VAL A 247 15.57 22.74 18.49
CA VAL A 247 15.68 24.06 19.10
C VAL A 247 14.77 23.99 20.31
N ASP A 248 15.33 23.63 21.46
CA ASP A 248 14.67 23.79 22.75
C ASP A 248 14.61 25.29 23.01
N THR A 249 13.64 26.00 22.44
CA THR A 249 13.35 27.38 22.86
C THR A 249 12.73 27.29 24.24
N PRO A 250 13.39 27.79 25.31
CA PRO A 250 12.77 27.83 26.62
C PRO A 250 11.50 28.66 26.50
N VAL A 251 10.36 28.06 26.82
CA VAL A 251 9.13 28.81 27.03
C VAL A 251 9.37 29.65 28.27
N GLU A 252 9.78 30.92 28.11
CA GLU A 252 9.65 31.91 29.16
C GLU A 252 8.16 32.03 29.46
N LEU A 253 7.74 31.36 30.54
CA LEU A 253 6.44 31.57 31.16
C LEU A 253 6.40 33.02 31.64
N GLY A 254 5.90 33.90 30.77
CA GLY A 254 5.62 35.28 31.07
C GLY A 254 4.78 35.37 32.34
N THR A 255 5.42 35.96 33.35
CA THR A 255 4.94 36.40 34.66
C THR A 255 3.42 36.51 34.83
N ALA A 256 2.94 35.89 35.91
CA ALA A 256 1.59 35.94 36.43
C ALA A 256 0.96 37.34 36.39
N VAL A 257 -0.26 37.43 35.85
CA VAL A 257 -1.16 38.59 36.00
C VAL A 257 -1.66 38.62 37.45
N PRO A 258 -1.50 39.71 38.21
CA PRO A 258 -2.07 39.80 39.55
C PRO A 258 -3.59 39.90 39.45
N ILE A 259 -4.27 39.02 40.17
CA ILE A 259 -5.72 39.01 40.34
C ILE A 259 -6.05 40.25 41.18
N VAL A 260 -6.71 41.25 40.59
CA VAL A 260 -7.23 42.39 41.33
C VAL A 260 -8.39 41.91 42.19
N GLU A 261 -8.15 41.89 43.49
CA GLU A 261 -9.12 41.55 44.53
C GLU A 261 -10.23 42.62 44.56
N ALA A 262 -11.46 42.16 44.41
CA ALA A 262 -12.66 42.99 44.51
C ALA A 262 -12.85 43.43 45.97
N ASP A 263 -12.57 44.70 46.26
CA ASP A 263 -12.92 45.28 47.55
C ASP A 263 -14.38 45.77 47.55
N ARG A 264 -15.06 45.42 48.63
CA ARG A 264 -16.45 45.78 48.94
C ARG A 264 -16.42 47.12 49.68
N GLY A 265 -17.15 48.11 49.16
CA GLY A 265 -17.50 49.35 49.84
C GLY A 265 -18.78 49.91 49.27
#